data_AF-A0A5T7M8E6-F1
#
_entry.id   AF-A0A5T7M8E6-F1
#
_cell.length_a   1.000
_cell.length_b   1.000
_cell.length_c   1.000
_cell.angle_alpha   90.00
_cell.angle_beta   90.00
_cell.angle_gamma   90.00
#
_symmetry.space_group_name_H-M   'P 1'
#
loop_
_entity.id
_entity.type
_entity.pdbx_description
1 polymer ?
#
loop_
_entity_poly.entity_id
_entity_poly.type
_entity_poly.pdbx_seq_one_letter_code
_entity_poly.pdbx_strand_id
1 'polypeptide(L)'
;VAPLVIFMGVGAMTDFGPLLANPRTLLLGAAAQFGIFATVLGALTLNYFGIISFTLPQAASIGIIGGADGPTAIYLSGKLAPELLGAIAVAAYSYMALVPLIQPPIMRALTSEKERKIRMVQLRTVSKREKILFPVILLLLVALLLPDAAPLLGMFCFGNLMRESGVVERLSDTVQNGLINIVTIFLGLSVGAKLVADKFLQPQTLGILLLGVIAFGIGTAAGVLMAKLLNLCSKNKINPLIGSAGVSAVPMAARVSNKVGLESDAQNFLLMHAMGPNVAGVIGSAIAAGVMLKYVLAM
;
A
#
# COMPACT_ATOMS: atom_id res chain seq x y z
N VAL A 1 -11.32 8.31 13.36
CA VAL A 1 -10.50 9.56 13.38
C VAL A 1 -9.02 9.26 13.35
N ALA A 2 -8.45 8.62 14.39
CA ALA A 2 -7.02 8.33 14.49
C ALA A 2 -6.34 7.76 13.22
N PRO A 3 -6.85 6.70 12.54
CA PRO A 3 -6.21 6.19 11.34
C PRO A 3 -6.15 7.21 10.19
N LEU A 4 -7.14 8.10 10.07
CA LEU A 4 -7.15 9.16 9.05
C LEU A 4 -6.09 10.23 9.32
N VAL A 5 -5.86 10.59 10.58
CA VAL A 5 -4.83 11.57 10.96
C VAL A 5 -3.43 11.00 10.72
N ILE A 6 -3.22 9.72 11.02
CA ILE A 6 -1.95 9.05 10.66
C ILE A 6 -1.79 9.01 9.14
N PHE A 7 -2.84 8.70 8.39
CA PHE A 7 -2.80 8.66 6.93
C PHE A 7 -2.54 10.05 6.30
N MET A 8 -3.05 11.13 6.91
CA MET A 8 -2.66 12.50 6.57
C MET A 8 -1.16 12.75 6.81
N GLY A 9 -0.62 12.24 7.93
CA GLY A 9 0.82 12.26 8.19
C GLY A 9 1.64 11.50 7.14
N VAL A 10 1.16 10.33 6.70
CA VAL A 10 1.76 9.60 5.56
C VAL A 10 1.78 10.48 4.30
N GLY A 11 0.67 11.16 4.00
CA GLY A 11 0.61 12.14 2.90
C GLY A 11 1.64 13.26 3.03
N ALA A 12 1.84 13.80 4.24
CA ALA A 12 2.81 14.87 4.52
C ALA A 12 4.28 14.41 4.42
N MET A 13 4.56 13.12 4.64
CA MET A 13 5.90 12.53 4.49
C MET A 13 6.21 12.06 3.06
N THR A 14 5.21 11.98 2.19
CA THR A 14 5.34 11.36 0.86
C THR A 14 5.85 12.34 -0.19
N ASP A 15 6.89 11.97 -0.93
CA ASP A 15 7.33 12.70 -2.13
C ASP A 15 6.71 12.09 -3.40
N PHE A 16 5.96 12.91 -4.13
CA PHE A 16 5.29 12.50 -5.36
C PHE A 16 6.14 12.73 -6.61
N GLY A 17 7.30 13.39 -6.50
CA GLY A 17 8.20 13.64 -7.64
C GLY A 17 8.49 12.39 -8.47
N PRO A 18 8.93 11.27 -7.85
CA PRO A 18 9.14 10.01 -8.54
C PRO A 18 7.94 9.46 -9.31
N LEU A 19 6.74 9.63 -8.75
CA LEU A 19 5.49 9.16 -9.34
C LEU A 19 5.09 10.02 -10.55
N LEU A 20 5.09 11.34 -10.38
CA LEU A 20 4.78 12.30 -11.46
C LEU A 20 5.81 12.21 -12.59
N ALA A 21 7.07 11.91 -12.29
CA ALA A 21 8.10 11.83 -13.30
C ALA A 21 7.89 10.68 -14.30
N ASN A 22 7.29 9.57 -13.87
CA ASN A 22 6.91 8.46 -14.74
C ASN A 22 5.52 7.93 -14.37
N PRO A 23 4.44 8.56 -14.88
CA PRO A 23 3.06 8.24 -14.50
C PRO A 23 2.64 6.80 -14.78
N ARG A 24 3.31 6.12 -15.71
CA ARG A 24 3.08 4.69 -16.02
C ARG A 24 3.27 3.79 -14.79
N THR A 25 4.05 4.24 -13.80
CA THR A 25 4.25 3.54 -12.53
C THR A 25 2.99 3.46 -11.66
N LEU A 26 1.96 4.28 -11.93
CA LEU A 26 0.63 4.14 -11.32
C LEU A 26 0.02 2.76 -11.60
N LEU A 27 0.22 2.22 -12.80
CA LEU A 27 -0.30 0.90 -13.18
C LEU A 27 0.39 -0.25 -12.42
N LEU A 28 1.64 -0.07 -12.01
CA LEU A 28 2.33 -1.05 -11.14
C LEU A 28 1.68 -1.05 -9.75
N GLY A 29 1.41 0.14 -9.19
CA GLY A 29 0.71 0.28 -7.92
C GLY A 29 -0.71 -0.30 -7.97
N ALA A 30 -1.41 -0.14 -9.09
CA ALA A 30 -2.74 -0.74 -9.31
C ALA A 30 -2.69 -2.28 -9.32
N ALA A 31 -1.75 -2.87 -10.07
CA ALA A 31 -1.59 -4.32 -10.12
C ALA A 31 -1.14 -4.92 -8.77
N ALA A 32 -0.36 -4.18 -7.98
CA ALA A 32 0.04 -4.63 -6.64
C ALA A 32 -1.18 -4.84 -5.70
N GLN A 33 -2.28 -4.12 -5.92
CA GLN A 33 -3.52 -4.29 -5.15
C GLN A 33 -4.26 -5.59 -5.46
N PHE A 34 -3.87 -6.33 -6.50
CA PHE A 34 -4.44 -7.65 -6.77
C PHE A 34 -4.27 -8.61 -5.59
N GLY A 35 -3.20 -8.43 -4.78
CA GLY A 35 -3.02 -9.17 -3.54
C GLY A 35 -4.19 -9.04 -2.58
N ILE A 36 -4.81 -7.85 -2.47
CA ILE A 36 -5.99 -7.62 -1.62
C ILE A 36 -7.15 -8.51 -2.07
N PHE A 37 -7.52 -8.40 -3.35
CA PHE A 37 -8.67 -9.13 -3.88
C PHE A 37 -8.43 -10.64 -3.85
N ALA A 38 -7.24 -11.10 -4.23
CA ALA A 38 -6.88 -12.51 -4.14
C ALA A 38 -6.99 -13.04 -2.70
N THR A 39 -6.62 -12.25 -1.70
CA THR A 39 -6.79 -12.61 -0.29
C THR A 39 -8.25 -12.65 0.14
N VAL A 40 -9.11 -11.75 -0.35
CA VAL A 40 -10.57 -11.83 -0.14
C VAL A 40 -11.11 -13.14 -0.72
N LEU A 41 -10.74 -13.48 -1.96
CA LEU A 41 -11.14 -14.75 -2.57
C LEU A 41 -10.63 -15.95 -1.75
N GLY A 42 -9.40 -15.88 -1.25
CA GLY A 42 -8.83 -16.90 -0.36
C GLY A 42 -9.63 -17.08 0.94
N ALA A 43 -10.01 -15.98 1.60
CA ALA A 43 -10.84 -16.01 2.80
C ALA A 43 -12.25 -16.59 2.53
N LEU A 44 -12.90 -16.18 1.44
CA LEU A 44 -14.21 -16.72 1.06
C LEU A 44 -14.13 -18.21 0.67
N THR A 45 -13.02 -18.63 0.07
CA THR A 45 -12.76 -20.03 -0.28
C THR A 45 -12.52 -20.89 0.97
N LEU A 46 -11.80 -20.37 1.97
CA LEU A 46 -11.65 -21.03 3.28
C LEU A 46 -13.00 -21.22 3.99
N ASN A 47 -13.91 -20.25 3.85
CA ASN A 47 -15.27 -20.36 4.33
C ASN A 47 -16.08 -21.41 3.56
N TYR A 48 -15.96 -21.42 2.22
CA TYR A 48 -16.63 -22.40 1.37
C TYR A 48 -16.22 -23.85 1.68
N PHE A 49 -14.94 -24.09 1.97
CA PHE A 49 -14.44 -25.40 2.39
C PHE A 49 -14.75 -25.76 3.85
N GLY A 50 -15.43 -24.89 4.60
CA GLY A 50 -15.84 -25.13 5.99
C GLY A 50 -14.68 -25.21 6.98
N ILE A 51 -13.48 -24.71 6.62
CA ILE A 51 -12.29 -24.76 7.49
C ILE A 51 -12.40 -23.68 8.57
N ILE A 52 -12.64 -22.44 8.14
CA ILE A 52 -12.80 -21.26 9.01
C ILE A 52 -13.95 -20.42 8.47
N SER A 53 -14.90 -20.09 9.34
CA SER A 53 -16.04 -19.24 8.96
C SER A 53 -15.62 -17.77 8.84
N PHE A 54 -15.76 -17.23 7.63
CA PHE A 54 -15.56 -15.82 7.32
C PHE A 54 -16.80 -15.25 6.62
N THR A 55 -17.41 -14.25 7.23
CA THR A 55 -18.44 -13.44 6.55
C THR A 55 -17.78 -12.54 5.51
N LEU A 56 -18.56 -12.02 4.55
CA LEU A 56 -18.03 -11.11 3.52
C LEU A 56 -17.38 -9.84 4.11
N PRO A 57 -17.95 -9.14 5.12
CA PRO A 57 -17.30 -7.98 5.74
C PRO A 57 -15.98 -8.33 6.44
N GLN A 58 -15.90 -9.51 7.06
CA GLN A 58 -14.67 -10.03 7.67
C GLN A 58 -13.63 -10.34 6.60
N ALA A 59 -13.98 -11.14 5.57
CA ALA A 59 -13.08 -11.45 4.45
C ALA A 59 -12.55 -10.20 3.76
N ALA A 60 -13.40 -9.19 3.56
CA ALA A 60 -13.01 -7.88 3.04
C ALA A 60 -11.98 -7.18 3.96
N SER A 61 -12.20 -7.19 5.26
CA SER A 61 -11.26 -6.62 6.24
C SER A 61 -9.93 -7.37 6.31
N ILE A 62 -9.89 -8.65 5.96
CA ILE A 62 -8.65 -9.46 5.93
C ILE A 62 -7.87 -9.16 4.64
N GLY A 63 -8.57 -9.01 3.52
CA GLY A 63 -7.97 -8.71 2.21
C GLY A 63 -7.05 -7.50 2.23
N ILE A 64 -7.45 -6.42 2.91
CA ILE A 64 -6.71 -5.15 2.91
C ILE A 64 -5.27 -5.26 3.45
N ILE A 65 -4.94 -6.33 4.20
CA ILE A 65 -3.57 -6.65 4.63
C ILE A 65 -2.63 -6.74 3.43
N GLY A 66 -3.10 -7.28 2.30
CA GLY A 66 -2.32 -7.39 1.06
C GLY A 66 -1.92 -6.06 0.44
N GLY A 67 -2.59 -4.96 0.82
CA GLY A 67 -2.21 -3.61 0.41
C GLY A 67 -0.96 -3.10 1.11
N ALA A 68 -0.56 -3.70 2.23
CA ALA A 68 0.56 -3.25 3.07
C ALA A 68 0.44 -1.80 3.57
N ASP A 69 -0.79 -1.36 3.85
CA ASP A 69 -1.11 -0.02 4.34
C ASP A 69 -1.86 -0.11 5.69
N GLY A 70 -1.10 -0.03 6.79
CA GLY A 70 -1.62 -0.17 8.15
C GLY A 70 -2.76 0.81 8.49
N PRO A 71 -2.61 2.14 8.28
CA PRO A 71 -3.67 3.11 8.53
C PRO A 71 -4.99 2.80 7.81
N THR A 72 -4.92 2.43 6.53
CA THR A 72 -6.10 2.07 5.74
C THR A 72 -6.69 0.73 6.19
N ALA A 73 -5.86 -0.27 6.50
CA ALA A 73 -6.31 -1.56 7.00
C ALA A 73 -7.06 -1.43 8.34
N ILE A 74 -6.52 -0.64 9.25
CA ILE A 74 -7.15 -0.33 10.54
C ILE A 74 -8.47 0.43 10.33
N TYR A 75 -8.50 1.39 9.40
CA TYR A 75 -9.71 2.13 9.09
C TYR A 75 -10.83 1.23 8.54
N LEU A 76 -10.51 0.38 7.55
CA LEU A 76 -11.48 -0.51 6.92
C LEU A 76 -11.99 -1.56 7.92
N SER A 77 -11.09 -2.24 8.64
CA SER A 77 -11.46 -3.22 9.64
C SER A 77 -12.27 -2.60 10.78
N GLY A 78 -11.95 -1.37 11.20
CA GLY A 78 -12.74 -0.65 12.20
C GLY A 78 -14.18 -0.34 11.77
N LYS A 79 -14.48 -0.33 10.46
CA LYS A 79 -15.83 -0.13 9.91
C LYS A 79 -16.54 -1.44 9.56
N LEU A 80 -15.82 -2.45 9.09
CA LEU A 80 -16.41 -3.69 8.54
C LEU A 80 -16.33 -4.90 9.49
N ALA A 81 -15.26 -5.05 10.25
CA ALA A 81 -15.06 -6.16 11.20
C ALA A 81 -14.28 -5.70 12.45
N PRO A 82 -14.90 -4.89 13.34
CA PRO A 82 -14.23 -4.31 14.51
C PRO A 82 -13.67 -5.36 15.48
N GLU A 83 -14.26 -6.56 15.48
CA GLU A 83 -13.85 -7.70 16.30
C GLU A 83 -12.57 -8.37 15.81
N LEU A 84 -12.21 -8.25 14.53
CA LEU A 84 -10.98 -8.80 13.95
C LEU A 84 -9.83 -7.78 13.89
N LEU A 85 -10.08 -6.52 14.28
CA LEU A 85 -9.14 -5.42 14.15
C LEU A 85 -7.77 -5.71 14.78
N GLY A 86 -7.76 -6.34 15.95
CA GLY A 86 -6.51 -6.67 16.65
C GLY A 86 -5.62 -7.60 15.81
N ALA A 87 -6.16 -8.72 15.36
CA ALA A 87 -5.42 -9.69 14.55
C ALA A 87 -4.99 -9.12 13.19
N ILE A 88 -5.86 -8.36 12.54
CA ILE A 88 -5.58 -7.72 11.24
C ILE A 88 -4.43 -6.71 11.37
N ALA A 89 -4.46 -5.84 12.38
CA ALA A 89 -3.43 -4.82 12.57
C ALA A 89 -2.08 -5.45 12.94
N VAL A 90 -2.06 -6.46 13.82
CA VAL A 90 -0.84 -7.20 14.17
C VAL A 90 -0.24 -7.87 12.94
N ALA A 91 -1.07 -8.58 12.17
CA ALA A 91 -0.63 -9.23 10.93
C ALA A 91 -0.11 -8.21 9.90
N ALA A 92 -0.80 -7.08 9.71
CA ALA A 92 -0.41 -6.05 8.77
C ALA A 92 0.99 -5.51 9.07
N TYR A 93 1.26 -5.01 10.28
CA TYR A 93 2.56 -4.43 10.61
C TYR A 93 3.67 -5.49 10.70
N SER A 94 3.36 -6.71 11.15
CA SER A 94 4.31 -7.82 11.15
C SER A 94 4.74 -8.19 9.74
N TYR A 95 3.79 -8.40 8.82
CA TYR A 95 4.11 -8.77 7.43
C TYR A 95 4.73 -7.62 6.64
N MET A 96 4.37 -6.37 6.92
CA MET A 96 5.07 -5.20 6.39
C MET A 96 6.56 -5.27 6.75
N ALA A 97 6.91 -5.54 8.02
CA ALA A 97 8.31 -5.68 8.44
C ALA A 97 9.02 -6.91 7.82
N LEU A 98 8.27 -7.92 7.38
CA LEU A 98 8.78 -9.11 6.70
C LEU A 98 8.91 -8.96 5.18
N VAL A 99 8.59 -7.79 4.61
CA VAL A 99 8.80 -7.49 3.17
C VAL A 99 10.23 -7.79 2.71
N PRO A 100 11.31 -7.44 3.45
CA PRO A 100 12.68 -7.80 3.07
C PRO A 100 12.95 -9.31 2.99
N LEU A 101 12.12 -10.13 3.64
CA LEU A 101 12.21 -11.59 3.61
C LEU A 101 11.33 -12.19 2.50
N ILE A 102 10.13 -11.66 2.30
CA ILE A 102 9.13 -12.19 1.36
C ILE A 102 9.40 -11.73 -0.08
N GLN A 103 9.70 -10.45 -0.29
CA GLN A 103 9.80 -9.84 -1.62
C GLN A 103 11.00 -10.37 -2.44
N PRO A 104 12.23 -10.52 -1.88
CA PRO A 104 13.39 -10.94 -2.67
C PRO A 104 13.30 -12.35 -3.28
N PRO A 105 12.86 -13.39 -2.57
CA PRO A 105 12.66 -14.72 -3.17
C PRO A 105 11.71 -14.69 -4.38
N ILE A 106 10.60 -13.94 -4.30
CA ILE A 106 9.65 -13.80 -5.41
C ILE A 106 10.28 -13.08 -6.61
N MET A 107 11.03 -12.01 -6.36
CA MET A 107 11.80 -11.33 -7.41
C MET A 107 12.81 -12.27 -8.07
N ARG A 108 13.44 -13.15 -7.28
CA ARG A 108 14.39 -14.13 -7.79
C ARG A 108 13.73 -15.23 -8.61
N ALA A 109 12.53 -15.67 -8.22
CA ALA A 109 11.78 -16.72 -8.89
C ALA A 109 11.17 -16.27 -10.23
N LEU A 110 10.63 -15.03 -10.30
CA LEU A 110 9.88 -14.57 -11.48
C LEU A 110 10.70 -13.75 -12.48
N THR A 111 11.81 -13.14 -12.06
CA THR A 111 12.54 -12.17 -12.88
C THR A 111 13.87 -12.76 -13.36
N SER A 112 14.18 -12.65 -14.66
CA SER A 112 15.47 -13.07 -15.20
C SER A 112 16.58 -12.06 -14.95
N GLU A 113 17.85 -12.49 -14.91
CA GLU A 113 18.97 -11.58 -14.67
C GLU A 113 19.09 -10.46 -15.72
N LYS A 114 18.80 -10.77 -16.99
CA LYS A 114 18.79 -9.77 -18.08
C LYS A 114 17.80 -8.63 -17.81
N GLU A 115 16.66 -8.93 -17.19
CA GLU A 115 15.64 -7.93 -16.86
C GLU A 115 16.04 -7.11 -15.64
N ARG A 116 16.69 -7.74 -14.65
CA ARG A 116 17.16 -7.05 -13.43
C ARG A 116 18.25 -6.02 -13.73
N LYS A 117 19.03 -6.22 -14.79
CA LYS A 117 20.09 -5.31 -15.24
C LYS A 117 19.60 -4.15 -16.12
N ILE A 118 18.29 -4.05 -16.39
CA ILE A 118 17.71 -2.91 -17.13
C ILE A 118 18.03 -1.61 -16.40
N ARG A 119 18.67 -0.68 -17.12
CA ARG A 119 18.94 0.69 -16.67
C ARG A 119 17.72 1.56 -16.86
N MET A 120 17.28 2.19 -15.80
CA MET A 120 16.19 3.15 -15.88
C MET A 120 16.71 4.52 -16.30
N VAL A 121 15.97 5.17 -17.21
CA VAL A 121 16.23 6.56 -17.62
C VAL A 121 16.06 7.48 -16.40
N GLN A 122 16.88 8.51 -16.30
CA GLN A 122 16.72 9.54 -15.27
C GLN A 122 15.30 10.10 -15.28
N LEU A 123 14.74 10.34 -14.08
CA LEU A 123 13.44 10.95 -13.91
C LEU A 123 13.43 12.36 -14.51
N ARG A 124 12.32 12.73 -15.18
CA ARG A 124 12.11 14.10 -15.67
C ARG A 124 12.01 15.08 -14.50
N THR A 125 12.37 16.33 -14.75
CA THR A 125 12.11 17.42 -13.81
C THR A 125 10.61 17.65 -13.70
N VAL A 126 10.07 17.48 -12.49
CA VAL A 126 8.66 17.74 -12.19
C VAL A 126 8.52 19.18 -11.72
N SER A 127 7.60 19.92 -12.34
CA SER A 127 7.39 21.32 -11.97
C SER A 127 6.72 21.43 -10.60
N LYS A 128 7.04 22.47 -9.83
CA LYS A 128 6.43 22.71 -8.51
C LYS A 128 4.90 22.82 -8.60
N ARG A 129 4.39 23.45 -9.65
CA ARG A 129 2.94 23.57 -9.91
C ARG A 129 2.30 22.21 -10.14
N GLU A 130 2.94 21.32 -10.89
CA GLU A 130 2.42 19.96 -11.12
C GLU A 130 2.31 19.18 -9.80
N LYS A 131 3.31 19.30 -8.91
CA LYS A 131 3.25 18.68 -7.57
C LYS A 131 2.12 19.22 -6.69
N ILE A 132 1.85 20.53 -6.77
CA ILE A 132 0.76 21.18 -6.01
C ILE A 132 -0.62 20.79 -6.56
N LEU A 133 -0.79 20.75 -7.89
CA LEU A 133 -2.08 20.44 -8.50
C LEU A 133 -2.42 18.95 -8.43
N PHE A 134 -1.43 18.07 -8.37
CA PHE A 134 -1.65 16.62 -8.31
C PHE A 134 -2.62 16.16 -7.21
N PRO A 135 -2.44 16.49 -5.91
CA PRO A 135 -3.38 16.08 -4.87
C PRO A 135 -4.79 16.65 -5.06
N VAL A 136 -4.92 17.85 -5.65
CA VAL A 136 -6.23 18.46 -5.95
C VAL A 136 -6.94 17.69 -7.05
N ILE A 137 -6.24 17.39 -8.14
CA ILE A 137 -6.79 16.60 -9.26
C ILE A 137 -7.15 15.19 -8.79
N LEU A 138 -6.29 14.56 -7.98
CA LEU A 138 -6.55 13.24 -7.41
C LEU A 138 -7.81 13.25 -6.55
N LEU A 139 -7.96 14.25 -5.67
CA LEU A 139 -9.14 14.38 -4.82
C LEU A 139 -10.42 14.60 -5.63
N LEU A 140 -10.40 15.46 -6.66
CA LEU A 140 -11.54 15.68 -7.54
C LEU A 140 -11.91 14.38 -8.27
N LEU A 141 -10.92 13.65 -8.79
CA LEU A 141 -11.17 12.37 -9.46
C LEU A 141 -11.80 11.33 -8.52
N VAL A 142 -11.35 11.28 -7.26
CA VAL A 142 -11.93 10.42 -6.23
C VAL A 142 -13.37 10.83 -5.91
N ALA A 143 -13.63 12.13 -5.76
CA ALA A 143 -14.97 12.65 -5.50
C ALA A 143 -15.97 12.29 -6.62
N LEU A 144 -15.53 12.30 -7.88
CA LEU A 144 -16.38 11.95 -9.02
C LEU A 144 -16.59 10.43 -9.17
N LEU A 145 -15.54 9.61 -9.03
CA LEU A 145 -15.60 8.19 -9.38
C LEU A 145 -15.87 7.26 -8.20
N LEU A 146 -15.34 7.58 -7.01
CA LEU A 146 -15.37 6.71 -5.84
C LEU A 146 -15.44 7.54 -4.53
N PRO A 147 -16.62 8.13 -4.23
CA PRO A 147 -16.77 9.02 -3.07
C PRO A 147 -16.52 8.31 -1.73
N ASP A 148 -16.70 6.99 -1.64
CA ASP A 148 -16.42 6.21 -0.44
C ASP A 148 -14.93 6.19 -0.04
N ALA A 149 -14.02 6.45 -0.98
CA ALA A 149 -12.58 6.61 -0.71
C ALA A 149 -12.21 8.05 -0.28
N ALA A 150 -13.14 9.02 -0.39
CA ALA A 150 -12.86 10.44 -0.14
C ALA A 150 -12.33 10.72 1.27
N PRO A 151 -12.79 10.08 2.37
CA PRO A 151 -12.22 10.32 3.70
C PRO A 151 -10.75 9.93 3.80
N LEU A 152 -10.34 8.84 3.12
CA LEU A 152 -8.96 8.37 3.13
C LEU A 152 -8.09 9.24 2.21
N LEU A 153 -8.43 9.30 0.93
CA LEU A 153 -7.63 10.00 -0.07
C LEU A 153 -7.67 11.52 0.11
N GLY A 154 -8.76 12.08 0.64
CA GLY A 154 -8.84 13.50 0.99
C GLY A 154 -7.88 13.88 2.11
N MET A 155 -7.84 13.09 3.20
CA MET A 155 -6.90 13.33 4.29
C MET A 155 -5.44 13.14 3.86
N PHE A 156 -5.18 12.15 3.02
CA PHE A 156 -3.87 11.94 2.39
C PHE A 156 -3.46 13.12 1.49
N CYS A 157 -4.36 13.57 0.62
CA CYS A 157 -4.12 14.70 -0.29
C CYS A 157 -3.94 16.01 0.48
N PHE A 158 -4.62 16.20 1.60
CA PHE A 158 -4.41 17.36 2.47
C PHE A 158 -3.00 17.37 3.08
N GLY A 159 -2.53 16.21 3.57
CA GLY A 159 -1.14 16.03 4.00
C GLY A 159 -0.13 16.39 2.91
N ASN A 160 -0.34 15.88 1.70
CA ASN A 160 0.49 16.17 0.54
C ASN A 160 0.47 17.67 0.18
N LEU A 161 -0.70 18.29 0.14
CA LEU A 161 -0.84 19.70 -0.21
C LEU A 161 -0.11 20.61 0.80
N MET A 162 -0.17 20.30 2.10
CA MET A 162 0.59 21.03 3.11
C MET A 162 2.10 20.95 2.85
N ARG A 163 2.62 19.76 2.51
CA ARG A 163 4.03 19.55 2.15
C ARG A 163 4.42 20.32 0.88
N GLU A 164 3.60 20.23 -0.15
CA GLU A 164 3.94 20.79 -1.47
C GLU A 164 3.64 22.28 -1.60
N SER A 165 2.72 22.85 -0.80
CA SER A 165 2.39 24.28 -0.85
C SER A 165 3.55 25.17 -0.39
N GLY A 166 4.31 24.74 0.62
CA GLY A 166 5.49 25.48 1.13
C GLY A 166 5.17 26.76 1.92
N VAL A 167 3.91 27.19 2.02
CA VAL A 167 3.52 28.37 2.83
C VAL A 167 3.08 28.00 4.25
N VAL A 168 2.80 26.72 4.48
CA VAL A 168 2.30 26.19 5.76
C VAL A 168 3.34 25.30 6.45
N GLU A 169 4.61 25.69 6.41
CA GLU A 169 5.74 24.89 6.94
C GLU A 169 5.49 24.41 8.38
N ARG A 170 5.04 25.32 9.26
CA ARG A 170 4.70 24.97 10.65
C ARG A 170 3.62 23.89 10.77
N LEU A 171 2.65 23.86 9.85
CA LEU A 171 1.59 22.84 9.85
C LEU A 171 2.14 21.52 9.33
N SER A 172 2.85 21.53 8.19
CA SER A 172 3.42 20.30 7.62
C SER A 172 4.39 19.64 8.61
N ASP A 173 5.23 20.43 9.29
CA ASP A 173 6.18 19.94 10.29
C ASP A 173 5.50 19.42 11.54
N THR A 174 4.44 20.09 12.00
CA THR A 174 3.64 19.59 13.13
C THR A 174 2.95 18.28 12.76
N VAL A 175 2.40 18.17 11.54
CA VAL A 175 1.68 16.98 11.08
C VAL A 175 2.60 15.76 10.97
N GLN A 176 3.76 15.90 10.31
CA GLN A 176 4.69 14.78 10.08
C GLN A 176 5.55 14.42 11.30
N ASN A 177 5.60 15.28 12.34
CA ASN A 177 6.33 15.01 13.57
C ASN A 177 5.40 14.94 14.80
N GLY A 178 5.05 16.10 15.38
CA GLY A 178 4.38 16.17 16.68
C GLY A 178 3.01 15.46 16.70
N LEU A 179 2.16 15.74 15.72
CA LEU A 179 0.80 15.21 15.67
C LEU A 179 0.78 13.70 15.41
N ILE A 180 1.54 13.22 14.41
CA ILE A 180 1.56 11.80 14.08
C ILE A 180 2.10 10.97 15.25
N ASN A 181 3.11 11.46 15.97
CA ASN A 181 3.68 10.77 17.12
C ASN A 181 2.67 10.62 18.27
N ILE A 182 1.86 11.65 18.54
CA ILE A 182 0.80 11.58 19.55
C ILE A 182 -0.29 10.59 19.13
N VAL A 183 -0.82 10.74 17.91
CA VAL A 183 -1.94 9.91 17.44
C VAL A 183 -1.53 8.45 17.27
N THR A 184 -0.27 8.19 16.90
CA THR A 184 0.26 6.82 16.80
C THR A 184 0.27 6.11 18.15
N ILE A 185 0.64 6.80 19.24
CA ILE A 185 0.59 6.22 20.59
C ILE A 185 -0.85 5.83 20.93
N PHE A 186 -1.80 6.76 20.78
CA PHE A 186 -3.20 6.48 21.10
C PHE A 186 -3.80 5.38 20.22
N LEU A 187 -3.48 5.38 18.92
CA LEU A 187 -3.94 4.32 18.03
C LEU A 187 -3.33 2.96 18.42
N GLY A 188 -2.04 2.92 18.74
CA GLY A 188 -1.35 1.70 19.17
C GLY A 188 -1.99 1.11 20.42
N LEU A 189 -2.25 1.92 21.44
CA LEU A 189 -2.96 1.48 22.65
C LEU A 189 -4.40 1.04 22.32
N SER A 190 -5.10 1.75 21.43
CA SER A 190 -6.47 1.40 21.02
C SER A 190 -6.55 0.09 20.25
N VAL A 191 -5.57 -0.20 19.39
CA VAL A 191 -5.43 -1.49 18.71
C VAL A 191 -5.09 -2.58 19.73
N GLY A 192 -4.17 -2.30 20.66
CA GLY A 192 -3.82 -3.20 21.76
C GLY A 192 -5.02 -3.57 22.64
N ALA A 193 -5.95 -2.63 22.86
CA ALA A 193 -7.20 -2.89 23.58
C ALA A 193 -8.13 -3.89 22.87
N LYS A 194 -7.91 -4.18 21.58
CA LYS A 194 -8.61 -5.23 20.81
C LYS A 194 -7.88 -6.57 20.79
N LEU A 195 -6.73 -6.68 21.45
CA LEU A 195 -5.95 -7.93 21.61
C LEU A 195 -6.37 -8.70 22.87
N VAL A 196 -7.65 -8.68 23.22
CA VAL A 196 -8.20 -9.52 24.28
C VAL A 196 -8.30 -10.98 23.82
N ALA A 197 -8.12 -11.92 24.73
CA ALA A 197 -7.95 -13.34 24.43
C ALA A 197 -9.08 -13.93 23.58
N ASP A 198 -10.33 -13.59 23.86
CA ASP A 198 -11.52 -14.07 23.14
C ASP A 198 -11.64 -13.51 21.71
N LYS A 199 -10.90 -12.45 21.37
CA LYS A 199 -10.82 -11.90 20.00
C LYS A 199 -9.59 -12.37 19.25
N PHE A 200 -8.49 -12.61 19.96
CA PHE A 200 -7.22 -12.98 19.35
C PHE A 200 -7.01 -14.50 19.23
N LEU A 201 -7.39 -15.28 20.25
CA LEU A 201 -7.26 -16.74 20.27
C LEU A 201 -8.50 -17.40 19.64
N GLN A 202 -8.77 -17.06 18.38
CA GLN A 202 -9.89 -17.56 17.59
C GLN A 202 -9.37 -18.23 16.31
N PRO A 203 -10.02 -19.27 15.78
CA PRO A 203 -9.56 -19.94 14.56
C PRO A 203 -9.48 -18.99 13.36
N GLN A 204 -10.30 -17.93 13.34
CA GLN A 204 -10.24 -16.86 12.34
C GLN A 204 -8.87 -16.17 12.29
N THR A 205 -8.20 -15.99 13.42
CA THR A 205 -6.92 -15.27 13.46
C THR A 205 -5.78 -16.08 12.85
N LEU A 206 -5.82 -17.41 12.94
CA LEU A 206 -4.89 -18.27 12.21
C LEU A 206 -5.06 -18.10 10.69
N GLY A 207 -6.31 -18.03 10.22
CA GLY A 207 -6.61 -17.72 8.82
C GLY A 207 -6.03 -16.37 8.39
N ILE A 208 -6.14 -15.33 9.23
CA ILE A 208 -5.58 -14.00 8.97
C ILE A 208 -4.06 -14.05 8.80
N LEU A 209 -3.36 -14.76 9.70
CA LEU A 209 -1.91 -14.89 9.64
C LEU A 209 -1.48 -15.62 8.35
N LEU A 210 -2.08 -16.77 8.05
CA LEU A 210 -1.73 -17.54 6.85
C LEU A 210 -2.05 -16.80 5.55
N LEU A 211 -3.22 -16.15 5.48
CA LEU A 211 -3.61 -15.38 4.32
C LEU A 211 -2.77 -14.11 4.14
N GLY A 212 -2.31 -13.50 5.24
CA GLY A 212 -1.49 -12.30 5.21
C GLY A 212 -0.18 -12.51 4.46
N VAL A 213 0.59 -13.55 4.77
CA VAL A 213 1.86 -13.83 4.06
C VAL A 213 1.65 -14.10 2.57
N ILE A 214 0.59 -14.84 2.22
CA ILE A 214 0.22 -15.13 0.82
C ILE A 214 -0.18 -13.84 0.10
N ALA A 215 -0.87 -12.91 0.79
CA ALA A 215 -1.29 -11.62 0.23
C ALA A 215 -0.10 -10.82 -0.32
N PHE A 216 0.99 -10.72 0.46
CA PHE A 216 2.22 -10.07 0.02
C PHE A 216 2.90 -10.83 -1.11
N GLY A 217 2.90 -12.16 -1.07
CA GLY A 217 3.42 -13.00 -2.16
C GLY A 217 2.70 -12.73 -3.49
N ILE A 218 1.36 -12.68 -3.48
CA ILE A 218 0.56 -12.42 -4.66
C ILE A 218 0.72 -10.97 -5.13
N GLY A 219 0.66 -10.00 -4.22
CA GLY A 219 0.83 -8.57 -4.57
C GLY A 219 2.19 -8.27 -5.20
N THR A 220 3.27 -8.82 -4.63
CA THR A 220 4.63 -8.68 -5.20
C THR A 220 4.74 -9.36 -6.57
N ALA A 221 4.21 -10.58 -6.71
CA ALA A 221 4.19 -11.30 -7.99
C ALA A 221 3.40 -10.54 -9.06
N ALA A 222 2.20 -10.07 -8.74
CA ALA A 222 1.34 -9.30 -9.65
C ALA A 222 2.01 -8.00 -10.10
N GLY A 223 2.67 -7.27 -9.19
CA GLY A 223 3.43 -6.07 -9.52
C GLY A 223 4.58 -6.35 -10.50
N VAL A 224 5.35 -7.42 -10.29
CA VAL A 224 6.45 -7.84 -11.19
C VAL A 224 5.91 -8.29 -12.56
N LEU A 225 4.82 -9.06 -12.57
CA LEU A 225 4.16 -9.49 -13.80
C LEU A 225 3.62 -8.29 -14.59
N MET A 226 3.03 -7.30 -13.92
CA MET A 226 2.59 -6.06 -14.59
C MET A 226 3.76 -5.27 -15.17
N ALA A 227 4.90 -5.20 -14.47
CA ALA A 227 6.10 -4.58 -15.02
C ALA A 227 6.60 -5.33 -16.28
N LYS A 228 6.51 -6.67 -16.31
CA LYS A 228 6.80 -7.47 -17.52
C LYS A 228 5.82 -7.20 -18.65
N LEU A 229 4.53 -7.10 -18.36
CA LEU A 229 3.51 -6.76 -19.37
C LEU A 229 3.76 -5.38 -19.98
N LEU A 230 4.10 -4.38 -19.15
CA LEU A 230 4.41 -3.04 -19.63
C LEU A 230 5.70 -2.98 -20.48
N ASN A 231 6.60 -3.96 -20.35
CA ASN A 231 7.78 -4.09 -21.20
C ASN A 231 7.46 -4.52 -22.64
N LEU A 232 6.25 -5.02 -22.90
CA LEU A 232 5.80 -5.41 -24.23
C LEU A 232 5.23 -4.22 -25.01
N CYS A 233 4.70 -3.20 -24.32
CA CYS A 233 3.97 -2.10 -24.94
C CYS A 233 4.61 -0.70 -24.76
N SER A 234 5.80 -0.61 -24.16
CA SER A 234 6.48 0.66 -23.89
C SER A 234 7.85 0.77 -24.56
N LYS A 235 8.18 1.96 -25.09
CA LYS A 235 9.52 2.28 -25.63
C LYS A 235 10.61 2.20 -24.56
N ASN A 236 10.37 2.86 -23.42
CA ASN A 236 11.26 2.80 -22.25
C ASN A 236 10.78 1.69 -21.32
N LYS A 237 11.40 0.50 -21.47
CA LYS A 237 11.13 -0.68 -20.64
C LYS A 237 11.39 -0.37 -19.16
N ILE A 238 10.53 -0.91 -18.30
CA ILE A 238 10.56 -0.81 -16.86
C ILE A 238 11.34 -2.00 -16.30
N ASN A 239 12.30 -1.74 -15.41
CA ASN A 239 12.97 -2.82 -14.68
C ASN A 239 11.95 -3.55 -13.79
N PRO A 240 11.70 -4.87 -13.97
CA PRO A 240 10.65 -5.54 -13.21
C PRO A 240 10.86 -5.59 -11.70
N LEU A 241 12.07 -5.33 -11.21
CA LEU A 241 12.33 -5.14 -9.78
C LEU A 241 11.51 -3.98 -9.18
N ILE A 242 11.20 -2.96 -10.00
CA ILE A 242 10.35 -1.82 -9.63
C ILE A 242 8.89 -2.25 -9.45
N GLY A 243 8.48 -3.34 -10.11
CA GLY A 243 7.13 -3.89 -10.01
C GLY A 243 6.75 -4.32 -8.60
N SER A 244 7.63 -5.05 -7.91
CA SER A 244 7.38 -5.51 -6.54
C SER A 244 7.37 -4.36 -5.51
N ALA A 245 7.99 -3.22 -5.84
CA ALA A 245 7.93 -2.01 -5.01
C ALA A 245 6.55 -1.34 -5.00
N GLY A 246 5.58 -1.84 -5.79
CA GLY A 246 4.18 -1.41 -5.72
C GLY A 246 3.46 -1.81 -4.43
N VAL A 247 3.98 -2.78 -3.67
CA VAL A 247 3.49 -3.09 -2.31
C VAL A 247 3.86 -1.92 -1.39
N SER A 248 2.86 -1.30 -0.76
CA SER A 248 2.98 0.05 -0.17
C SER A 248 3.69 0.13 1.19
N ALA A 249 4.73 -0.69 1.38
CA ALA A 249 5.58 -0.65 2.56
C ALA A 249 6.59 0.50 2.42
N VAL A 250 6.13 1.73 2.62
CA VAL A 250 6.94 2.95 2.55
C VAL A 250 7.92 3.07 3.73
N PRO A 251 9.18 3.48 3.53
CA PRO A 251 9.96 3.51 2.28
C PRO A 251 10.67 2.16 1.98
N MET A 252 10.48 1.14 2.81
CA MET A 252 11.31 -0.07 2.81
C MET A 252 11.14 -0.97 1.58
N ALA A 253 9.96 -1.07 0.96
CA ALA A 253 9.77 -1.86 -0.27
C ALA A 253 10.66 -1.37 -1.41
N ALA A 254 10.78 -0.05 -1.57
CA ALA A 254 11.69 0.56 -2.53
C ALA A 254 13.17 0.32 -2.17
N ARG A 255 13.52 0.33 -0.89
CA ARG A 255 14.88 -0.01 -0.41
C ARG A 255 15.24 -1.47 -0.67
N VAL A 256 14.31 -2.40 -0.47
CA VAL A 256 14.49 -3.83 -0.75
C VAL A 256 14.64 -4.07 -2.25
N SER A 257 13.80 -3.44 -3.08
CA SER A 257 13.95 -3.47 -4.54
C SER A 257 15.32 -2.93 -4.98
N ASN A 258 15.78 -1.82 -4.39
CA ASN A 258 17.11 -1.26 -4.63
C ASN A 258 18.24 -2.22 -4.23
N LYS A 259 18.14 -2.89 -3.08
CA LYS A 259 19.11 -3.89 -2.64
C LYS A 259 19.25 -5.01 -3.68
N VAL A 260 18.14 -5.56 -4.17
CA VAL A 260 18.16 -6.63 -5.18
C VAL A 260 18.62 -6.13 -6.56
N GLY A 261 18.38 -4.85 -6.87
CA GLY A 261 19.00 -4.18 -8.01
C GLY A 261 20.52 -4.16 -7.94
N LEU A 262 21.05 -3.74 -6.79
CA LEU A 262 22.49 -3.67 -6.53
C LEU A 262 23.16 -5.05 -6.45
N GLU A 263 22.44 -6.09 -6.01
CA GLU A 263 22.89 -7.49 -6.11
C GLU A 263 23.12 -7.91 -7.57
N SER A 264 22.34 -7.37 -8.51
CA SER A 264 22.44 -7.71 -9.93
C SER A 264 23.47 -6.83 -10.66
N ASP A 265 23.70 -5.62 -10.17
CA ASP A 265 24.61 -4.64 -10.76
C ASP A 265 24.94 -3.47 -9.80
N ALA A 266 26.22 -3.27 -9.48
CA ALA A 266 26.67 -2.29 -8.50
C ALA A 266 26.37 -0.82 -8.85
N GLN A 267 26.07 -0.51 -10.11
CA GLN A 267 25.76 0.86 -10.57
C GLN A 267 24.26 1.07 -10.85
N ASN A 268 23.40 0.06 -10.64
CA ASN A 268 21.98 0.15 -10.95
C ASN A 268 21.15 0.59 -9.73
N PHE A 269 21.19 1.90 -9.45
CA PHE A 269 20.42 2.50 -8.36
C PHE A 269 18.94 2.65 -8.74
N LEU A 270 18.06 1.97 -8.01
CA LEU A 270 16.62 1.94 -8.28
C LEU A 270 15.79 2.71 -7.25
N LEU A 271 16.35 3.10 -6.10
CA LEU A 271 15.59 3.67 -4.99
C LEU A 271 14.69 4.83 -5.41
N MET A 272 15.23 5.80 -6.15
CA MET A 272 14.47 6.97 -6.62
C MET A 272 13.33 6.57 -7.57
N HIS A 273 13.54 5.57 -8.43
CA HIS A 273 12.54 5.13 -9.41
C HIS A 273 11.49 4.21 -8.79
N ALA A 274 11.88 3.39 -7.82
CA ALA A 274 11.03 2.46 -7.10
C ALA A 274 10.09 3.16 -6.10
N MET A 275 10.38 4.41 -5.73
CA MET A 275 9.45 5.21 -4.93
C MET A 275 8.15 5.53 -5.69
N GLY A 276 8.18 5.67 -7.02
CA GLY A 276 6.97 5.93 -7.81
C GLY A 276 5.87 4.89 -7.57
N PRO A 277 6.11 3.60 -7.88
CA PRO A 277 5.14 2.54 -7.60
C PRO A 277 4.80 2.39 -6.12
N ASN A 278 5.72 2.65 -5.21
CA ASN A 278 5.45 2.55 -3.77
C ASN A 278 4.39 3.56 -3.32
N VAL A 279 4.51 4.81 -3.78
CA VAL A 279 3.48 5.84 -3.57
C VAL A 279 2.18 5.50 -4.30
N ALA A 280 2.28 4.98 -5.54
CA ALA A 280 1.10 4.49 -6.25
C ALA A 280 0.39 3.36 -5.52
N GLY A 281 1.13 2.52 -4.81
CA GLY A 281 0.62 1.47 -3.93
C GLY A 281 -0.20 2.04 -2.79
N VAL A 282 0.29 3.08 -2.09
CA VAL A 282 -0.47 3.75 -1.01
C VAL A 282 -1.80 4.28 -1.52
N ILE A 283 -1.79 4.93 -2.69
CA ILE A 283 -3.02 5.41 -3.35
C ILE A 283 -3.93 4.23 -3.70
N GLY A 284 -3.36 3.18 -4.29
CA GLY A 284 -4.08 1.97 -4.70
C GLY A 284 -4.77 1.26 -3.53
N SER A 285 -4.11 1.15 -2.39
CA SER A 285 -4.66 0.53 -1.18
C SER A 285 -5.89 1.27 -0.68
N ALA A 286 -5.86 2.61 -0.69
CA ALA A 286 -7.02 3.43 -0.32
C ALA A 286 -8.16 3.36 -1.36
N ILE A 287 -7.84 3.27 -2.65
CA ILE A 287 -8.86 3.04 -3.71
C ILE A 287 -9.51 1.67 -3.51
N ALA A 288 -8.73 0.61 -3.30
CA ALA A 288 -9.24 -0.74 -3.04
C ALA A 288 -10.15 -0.75 -1.82
N ALA A 289 -9.74 -0.11 -0.71
CA ALA A 289 -10.58 0.04 0.47
C ALA A 289 -11.90 0.77 0.18
N GLY A 290 -11.88 1.85 -0.61
CA GLY A 290 -13.09 2.56 -1.01
C GLY A 290 -14.05 1.72 -1.86
N VAL A 291 -13.53 0.96 -2.83
CA VAL A 291 -14.33 0.05 -3.66
C VAL A 291 -14.96 -1.04 -2.79
N MET A 292 -14.19 -1.57 -1.83
CA MET A 292 -14.68 -2.60 -0.91
C MET A 292 -15.72 -2.06 0.06
N LEU A 293 -15.56 -0.83 0.58
CA LEU A 293 -16.58 -0.17 1.39
C LEU A 293 -17.88 -0.01 0.61
N LYS A 294 -17.79 0.50 -0.63
CA LYS A 294 -18.95 0.66 -1.50
C LYS A 294 -19.66 -0.67 -1.75
N TYR A 295 -18.91 -1.70 -2.08
CA TYR A 295 -19.46 -3.01 -2.41
C TYR A 295 -20.11 -3.68 -1.19
N VAL A 296 -19.45 -3.68 -0.03
CA VAL A 296 -19.92 -4.42 1.15
C VAL A 296 -21.06 -3.69 1.86
N LEU A 297 -21.07 -2.35 1.90
CA LEU A 297 -22.10 -1.59 2.61
C LEU A 297 -23.36 -1.32 1.78
N ALA A 298 -23.29 -1.52 0.45
CA ALA A 298 -24.44 -1.39 -0.45
C ALA A 298 -25.10 -2.74 -0.81
N MET A 299 -24.57 -3.85 -0.30
CA MET A 299 -25.22 -5.17 -0.30
C MET A 299 -26.01 -5.37 0.99
#